data_AF-A0A3E0ERS3-F1
#
_entry.id   AF-A0A3E0ERS3-F1
#
_cell.length_a   1.000
_cell.length_b   1.000
_cell.length_c   1.000
_cell.angle_alpha   90.00
_cell.angle_beta   90.00
_cell.angle_gamma   90.00
#
_symmetry.space_group_name_H-M   'P 1'
#
loop_
_entity.id
_entity.type
_entity.pdbx_description
1 polymer ?
#
loop_
_entity_poly.entity_id
_entity_poly.type
_entity_poly.pdbx_seq_one_letter_code
_entity_poly.pdbx_strand_id
1 'polypeptide(L)'
;MHAILIIIPLFFQIIFGRKAIGGDIKLSFGTICLISFLGQILFTILAFNIIVYSLERNNNACRLPLVGLIMFSLLFTVILFITMIIQDRIKKSYGNEEIEEIDKVEDENDKIEEYEDDEDWD
;
A
#
# COMPACT_ATOMS: atom_id res chain seq x y z
N MET A 1 -9.75 -23.58 -7.30
CA MET A 1 -8.42 -23.03 -6.99
C MET A 1 -8.57 -21.93 -5.93
N HIS A 2 -8.54 -22.31 -4.64
CA HIS A 2 -8.88 -21.40 -3.53
C HIS A 2 -7.74 -20.43 -3.14
N ALA A 3 -6.53 -20.69 -3.64
CA ALA A 3 -5.36 -19.85 -3.41
C ALA A 3 -5.49 -18.43 -4.01
N ILE A 4 -6.37 -18.23 -5.01
CA ILE A 4 -6.57 -16.94 -5.67
C ILE A 4 -7.01 -15.85 -4.67
N LEU A 5 -7.80 -16.22 -3.65
CA LEU A 5 -8.30 -15.29 -2.64
C LEU A 5 -7.17 -14.59 -1.87
N ILE A 6 -6.05 -15.28 -1.63
CA ILE A 6 -4.90 -14.77 -0.88
C ILE A 6 -4.06 -13.79 -1.71
N ILE A 7 -4.21 -13.84 -3.03
CA ILE A 7 -3.41 -13.03 -3.97
C ILE A 7 -4.10 -11.67 -4.24
N ILE A 8 -5.42 -11.60 -4.09
CA ILE A 8 -6.23 -10.39 -4.35
C ILE A 8 -5.73 -9.15 -3.56
N PRO A 9 -5.47 -9.24 -2.24
CA PRO A 9 -5.05 -8.06 -1.48
C PRO A 9 -3.68 -7.54 -1.90
N LEU A 10 -2.80 -8.45 -2.32
CA LEU A 10 -1.48 -8.10 -2.81
C LEU A 10 -1.56 -7.38 -4.17
N PHE A 11 -2.40 -7.86 -5.09
CA PHE A 11 -2.65 -7.14 -6.35
C PHE A 11 -3.28 -5.76 -6.10
N PHE A 12 -4.24 -5.67 -5.18
CA PHE A 12 -4.84 -4.40 -4.79
C PHE A 12 -3.78 -3.42 -4.27
N GLN A 13 -2.87 -3.87 -3.40
CA GLN A 13 -1.76 -3.05 -2.90
C GLN A 13 -0.80 -2.60 -4.00
N ILE A 14 -0.43 -3.48 -4.94
CA ILE A 14 0.50 -3.12 -6.03
C ILE A 14 -0.13 -2.09 -6.97
N ILE A 15 -1.39 -2.28 -7.37
CA ILE A 15 -2.05 -1.44 -8.37
C ILE A 15 -2.52 -0.12 -7.75
N PHE A 16 -3.32 -0.19 -6.68
CA PHE A 16 -3.91 1.00 -6.08
C PHE A 16 -2.93 1.73 -5.17
N GLY A 17 -2.02 1.02 -4.51
CA GLY A 17 -0.97 1.66 -3.71
C GLY A 17 -0.07 2.56 -4.56
N ARG A 18 0.32 2.10 -5.76
CA ARG A 18 1.06 2.94 -6.71
C ARG A 18 0.25 4.15 -7.17
N LYS A 19 -1.03 3.95 -7.55
CA LYS A 19 -1.90 5.06 -7.98
C LYS A 19 -2.10 6.11 -6.88
N ALA A 20 -2.21 5.71 -5.62
CA ALA A 20 -2.33 6.67 -4.51
C ALA A 20 -1.04 7.45 -4.23
N ILE A 21 0.13 6.90 -4.56
CA ILE A 21 1.40 7.65 -4.44
C ILE A 21 1.48 8.72 -5.53
N GLY A 22 1.09 8.39 -6.76
CA GLY A 22 1.10 9.34 -7.88
C GLY A 22 -0.05 10.36 -7.85
N GLY A 23 -0.90 10.38 -6.81
CA GLY A 23 -2.04 11.29 -6.72
C GLY A 23 -3.19 10.97 -7.70
N ASP A 24 -3.14 9.85 -8.41
CA ASP A 24 -4.13 9.48 -9.44
C ASP A 24 -5.53 9.18 -8.87
N ILE A 25 -5.63 8.94 -7.56
CA ILE A 25 -6.88 8.54 -6.89
C ILE A 25 -7.10 9.29 -5.58
N LYS A 26 -8.37 9.51 -5.24
CA LYS A 26 -8.81 10.23 -4.03
C LYS A 26 -8.52 9.50 -2.72
N LEU A 27 -8.21 8.20 -2.77
CA LEU A 27 -7.94 7.40 -1.57
C LEU A 27 -6.50 7.60 -1.10
N SER A 28 -6.32 7.87 0.19
CA SER A 28 -4.98 8.01 0.75
C SER A 28 -4.21 6.69 0.69
N PHE A 29 -2.89 6.78 0.47
CA PHE A 29 -1.99 5.62 0.48
C PHE A 29 -2.13 4.79 1.77
N GLY A 30 -2.24 5.46 2.92
CA GLY A 30 -2.41 4.79 4.21
C GLY A 30 -3.72 4.01 4.30
N THR A 31 -4.82 4.54 3.76
CA THR A 31 -6.11 3.85 3.70
C THR A 31 -6.03 2.59 2.84
N ILE A 32 -5.34 2.65 1.69
CA ILE A 32 -5.16 1.48 0.82
C ILE A 32 -4.36 0.40 1.51
N CYS A 33 -3.26 0.77 2.17
CA CYS A 33 -2.47 -0.17 2.96
C CYS A 33 -3.30 -0.87 4.03
N LEU A 34 -4.12 -0.12 4.76
CA LEU A 34 -5.00 -0.67 5.80
C LEU A 34 -6.03 -1.64 5.20
N ILE A 35 -6.67 -1.27 4.09
CA ILE A 35 -7.63 -2.14 3.39
C ILE A 35 -6.95 -3.42 2.90
N SER A 36 -5.76 -3.33 2.29
CA SER A 36 -5.00 -4.49 1.84
C SER A 36 -4.64 -5.42 2.99
N PHE A 37 -4.22 -4.86 4.13
CA PHE A 37 -3.85 -5.64 5.31
C PHE A 37 -5.07 -6.35 5.92
N LEU A 38 -6.19 -5.64 6.12
CA LEU A 38 -7.44 -6.24 6.59
C LEU A 38 -7.96 -7.29 5.60
N GLY A 39 -7.90 -6.98 4.30
CA GLY A 39 -8.24 -7.90 3.23
C GLY A 39 -7.43 -9.20 3.33
N GLN A 40 -6.12 -9.11 3.51
CA GLN A 40 -5.23 -10.26 3.64
C GLN A 40 -5.65 -11.20 4.79
N ILE A 41 -6.03 -10.63 5.94
CA ILE A 41 -6.53 -11.41 7.09
C ILE A 41 -7.86 -12.08 6.74
N LEU A 42 -8.84 -11.30 6.23
CA LEU A 42 -10.17 -11.79 5.91
C LEU A 42 -10.15 -12.90 4.86
N PHE A 43 -9.41 -12.71 3.76
CA PHE A 43 -9.30 -13.72 2.70
C PHE A 43 -8.54 -14.96 3.16
N THR A 44 -7.57 -14.83 4.07
CA THR A 44 -6.90 -15.99 4.68
C THR A 44 -7.88 -16.81 5.52
N ILE A 45 -8.69 -16.16 6.37
CA ILE A 45 -9.72 -16.85 7.17
C ILE A 45 -10.75 -17.54 6.26
N LEU A 46 -11.18 -16.85 5.20
CA LEU A 46 -12.14 -17.42 4.25
C LEU A 46 -11.55 -18.64 3.52
N ALA A 47 -10.30 -18.54 3.06
CA ALA A 47 -9.61 -19.65 2.39
C ALA A 47 -9.39 -20.84 3.34
N PHE A 48 -9.10 -20.59 4.61
CA PHE A 48 -9.00 -21.62 5.64
C PHE A 48 -10.32 -22.38 5.83
N ASN A 49 -11.43 -21.65 6.01
CA ASN A 49 -12.76 -22.26 6.18
C ASN A 49 -13.15 -23.12 4.97
N ILE A 50 -12.88 -22.64 3.75
CA ILE A 50 -13.17 -23.39 2.53
C ILE A 50 -12.37 -24.70 2.47
N ILE A 51 -11.07 -24.67 2.81
CA ILE A 51 -10.24 -25.88 2.81
C ILE A 51 -10.71 -26.86 3.89
N VAL A 52 -11.00 -26.40 5.10
CA VAL A 52 -11.50 -27.26 6.19
C VAL A 52 -12.81 -27.93 5.77
N TYR A 53 -13.77 -27.15 5.27
CA TYR A 53 -15.04 -27.67 4.77
C TYR A 53 -14.85 -28.72 3.65
N SER A 54 -13.91 -28.47 2.73
CA SER A 54 -13.61 -29.41 1.65
C SER A 54 -12.92 -30.69 2.14
N LEU A 55 -12.10 -30.63 3.18
CA LEU A 55 -11.42 -31.79 3.76
C LEU A 55 -12.40 -32.69 4.51
N GLU A 56 -13.28 -32.07 5.32
CA GLU A 56 -14.34 -32.78 6.04
C GLU A 56 -15.30 -33.46 5.07
N ARG A 57 -15.74 -32.75 4.02
CA ARG A 57 -16.66 -33.31 3.01
C ARG A 57 -16.09 -34.51 2.26
N ASN A 58 -14.77 -34.58 2.08
CA ASN A 58 -14.11 -35.64 1.33
C ASN A 58 -13.52 -36.75 2.22
N ASN A 59 -13.79 -36.76 3.54
CA ASN A 59 -13.20 -37.72 4.51
C ASN A 59 -11.67 -37.82 4.44
N ASN A 60 -11.01 -36.73 4.02
CA ASN A 60 -9.56 -36.70 3.88
C ASN A 60 -8.92 -36.33 5.22
N ALA A 61 -8.36 -37.32 5.92
CA ALA A 61 -7.62 -37.11 7.17
C ALA A 61 -6.30 -36.33 6.96
N CYS A 62 -5.83 -36.22 5.72
CA CYS A 62 -4.59 -35.55 5.38
C CYS A 62 -4.73 -34.02 5.47
N ARG A 63 -4.10 -33.42 6.49
CA ARG A 63 -4.09 -31.96 6.73
C ARG A 63 -2.98 -31.21 5.97
N LEU A 64 -2.27 -31.89 5.06
CA LEU A 64 -1.20 -31.28 4.27
C LEU A 64 -1.64 -30.00 3.52
N PRO A 65 -2.84 -29.93 2.92
CA PRO A 65 -3.32 -28.70 2.26
C PRO A 65 -3.45 -27.51 3.22
N LEU A 66 -3.72 -27.75 4.49
CA LEU A 66 -3.88 -26.73 5.52
C LEU A 66 -2.52 -26.15 5.94
N VAL A 67 -1.49 -27.00 6.06
CA VAL A 67 -0.10 -26.54 6.26
C VAL A 67 0.39 -25.72 5.07
N GLY A 68 0.10 -26.19 3.85
CA GLY A 68 0.41 -25.45 2.63
C GLY A 68 -0.25 -24.07 2.60
N LEU A 69 -1.51 -23.97 3.01
CA LEU A 69 -2.22 -22.69 3.09
C LEU A 69 -1.61 -21.73 4.12
N ILE A 70 -1.20 -22.22 5.29
CA ILE A 70 -0.54 -21.39 6.31
C ILE A 70 0.79 -20.84 5.78
N MET A 71 1.65 -21.70 5.23
CA MET A 71 2.94 -21.27 4.68
C MET A 71 2.77 -20.29 3.51
N PHE A 72 1.81 -20.55 2.64
CA PHE A 72 1.47 -19.67 1.53
C PHE A 72 0.95 -18.31 2.02
N SER A 73 0.05 -18.29 3.00
CA SER A 73 -0.47 -17.05 3.59
C SER A 73 0.64 -16.22 4.26
N LEU A 74 1.55 -16.86 5.00
CA LEU A 74 2.70 -16.19 5.61
C LEU A 74 3.60 -15.55 4.55
N LEU A 75 3.93 -16.30 3.50
CA LEU A 75 4.75 -15.78 2.39
C LEU A 75 4.09 -14.56 1.73
N PHE A 76 2.80 -14.62 1.44
CA PHE A 76 2.08 -13.48 0.85
C PHE A 76 1.97 -12.29 1.79
N THR A 77 1.84 -12.54 3.09
CA THR A 77 1.84 -11.48 4.11
C THR A 77 3.18 -10.77 4.16
N VAL A 78 4.29 -11.51 4.10
CA VAL A 78 5.65 -10.93 4.02
C VAL A 78 5.81 -10.09 2.76
N ILE A 79 5.38 -10.58 1.59
CA ILE A 79 5.47 -9.80 0.35
C ILE A 79 4.60 -8.55 0.42
N LEU A 80 3.39 -8.63 0.98
CA LEU A 80 2.53 -7.47 1.19
C LEU A 80 3.21 -6.42 2.08
N PHE A 81 3.86 -6.87 3.17
CA PHE A 81 4.62 -5.98 4.04
C PHE A 81 5.81 -5.31 3.34
N ILE A 82 6.58 -6.08 2.55
CA ILE A 82 7.69 -5.57 1.75
C ILE A 82 7.20 -4.53 0.74
N THR A 83 6.12 -4.83 0.02
CA THR A 83 5.54 -3.88 -0.96
C THR A 83 5.06 -2.60 -0.29
N MET A 84 4.44 -2.69 0.89
CA MET A 84 4.04 -1.53 1.69
C MET A 84 5.24 -0.67 2.12
N ILE A 85 6.34 -1.28 2.59
CA ILE A 85 7.57 -0.56 2.96
C ILE A 85 8.18 0.15 1.75
N ILE A 86 8.33 -0.55 0.62
CA ILE A 86 8.90 0.02 -0.61
C ILE A 86 8.05 1.22 -1.05
N GLN A 87 6.73 1.06 -1.05
CA GLN A 87 5.78 2.10 -1.43
C GLN A 87 5.82 3.30 -0.46
N ASP A 88 5.98 3.08 0.86
CA ASP A 88 6.15 4.17 1.84
C ASP A 88 7.45 4.97 1.59
N ARG A 89 8.55 4.28 1.26
CA ARG A 89 9.82 4.94 0.93
C ARG A 89 9.72 5.78 -0.34
N ILE A 90 9.05 5.25 -1.37
CA ILE A 90 8.81 5.98 -2.62
C ILE A 90 7.96 7.22 -2.35
N LYS A 91 6.87 7.10 -1.58
CA LYS A 91 6.00 8.23 -1.21
C LYS A 91 6.78 9.34 -0.50
N LYS A 92 7.68 8.98 0.42
CA LYS A 92 8.52 9.95 1.13
C LYS A 92 9.51 10.67 0.20
N SER A 93 10.01 9.99 -0.82
CA SER A 93 10.89 10.62 -1.82
C SER A 93 10.16 11.73 -2.57
N TYR A 94 8.94 11.47 -3.05
CA TYR A 94 8.14 12.48 -3.76
C TYR A 94 7.75 13.67 -2.89
N GLY A 95 7.41 13.43 -1.61
CA GLY A 95 7.10 14.52 -0.69
C GLY A 95 8.29 15.43 -0.38
N ASN A 96 9.53 14.95 -0.54
CA ASN A 96 10.73 15.76 -0.33
C ASN A 96 11.03 16.67 -1.54
N GLU A 97 10.73 16.19 -2.75
CA GLU A 97 10.86 17.00 -3.99
C GLU A 97 9.83 18.13 -4.04
N GLU A 98 8.58 17.87 -3.65
CA GLU A 98 7.51 18.88 -3.64
C GLU A 98 7.80 20.00 -2.62
N ILE A 99 8.34 19.66 -1.44
CA ILE A 99 8.74 20.65 -0.43
C ILE A 99 9.93 21.48 -0.92
N GLU A 100 10.92 20.86 -1.59
CA GLU A 100 12.05 21.60 -2.18
C GLU A 100 11.64 22.55 -3.32
N GLU A 101 10.53 22.30 -4.02
CA GLU A 101 10.00 23.26 -5.00
C GLU A 101 9.23 24.40 -4.33
N ILE A 102 8.43 24.12 -3.29
CA ILE A 102 7.70 25.15 -2.54
C ILE A 102 8.69 26.09 -1.82
N ASP A 103 9.70 25.55 -1.16
CA ASP A 103 10.72 26.33 -0.45
C ASP A 103 11.48 27.27 -1.41
N LYS A 104 11.74 26.84 -2.66
CA LYS A 104 12.38 27.68 -3.69
C LYS A 104 11.49 28.82 -4.15
N VAL A 105 10.18 28.59 -4.25
CA VAL A 105 9.21 29.61 -4.69
C VAL A 105 8.99 30.65 -3.59
N GLU A 106 8.93 30.23 -2.32
CA GLU A 106 8.87 31.16 -1.18
C GLU A 106 10.16 32.02 -1.10
N ASP A 107 11.34 31.40 -1.20
CA ASP A 107 12.64 32.11 -1.23
C ASP A 107 12.81 33.08 -2.42
N GLU A 108 12.06 32.90 -3.51
CA GLU A 108 12.08 33.77 -4.68
C GLU A 108 11.08 34.92 -4.52
N ASN A 109 9.89 34.66 -3.98
CA ASN A 109 8.90 35.69 -3.66
C ASN A 109 9.39 36.65 -2.57
N ASP A 110 10.02 36.16 -1.51
CA ASP A 110 10.57 37.02 -0.44
C ASP A 110 11.61 38.01 -0.98
N LYS A 111 12.38 37.62 -2.00
CA LYS A 111 13.32 38.54 -2.66
C LYS A 111 12.62 39.59 -3.49
N ILE A 112 11.50 39.26 -4.13
CA ILE A 112 10.74 40.21 -4.96
C ILE A 112 10.07 41.27 -4.07
N GLU A 113 9.52 40.89 -2.92
CA GLU A 113 8.96 41.84 -1.95
C GLU A 113 10.04 42.79 -1.39
N GLU A 114 11.27 42.32 -1.18
CA GLU A 114 12.39 43.18 -0.74
C GLU A 114 12.80 44.22 -1.81
N TYR A 115 12.67 43.91 -3.11
CA TYR A 115 12.94 44.87 -4.19
C TYR A 115 11.81 45.88 -4.42
N GLU A 116 10.56 45.53 -4.15
CA GLU A 116 9.42 46.47 -4.27
C GLU A 116 9.37 47.49 -3.13
N ASP A 117 9.80 47.12 -1.91
CA ASP A 117 9.80 48.05 -0.75
C ASP A 117 10.90 49.13 -0.83
N ASP A 118 11.96 48.89 -1.63
CA ASP A 118 13.07 49.82 -1.86
C ASP A 118 12.83 50.83 -3.02
N GLU A 119 11.80 50.64 -3.87
CA GLU A 119 11.50 51.55 -5.00
C GLU A 119 10.51 52.70 -4.65
N ASP A 120 10.02 52.79 -3.41
CA ASP A 120 9.03 53.81 -2.99
C ASP A 120 9.64 55.09 -2.34
N TRP A 121 10.95 55.33 -2.51
CA TRP A 121 11.63 56.57 -2.07
C TRP A 121 12.45 57.23 -3.20
N ASP A 122 11.78 57.89 -4.16
CA ASP A 122 12.09 59.24 -4.68
C ASP A 122 11.18 59.69 -5.86
#